data_AF-A0A837R9H5-F1
#
_entry.id   AF-A0A837R9H5-F1
#
_cell.length_a   1.000
_cell.length_b   1.000
_cell.length_c   1.000
_cell.angle_alpha   90.00
_cell.angle_beta   90.00
_cell.angle_gamma   90.00
#
_symmetry.space_group_name_H-M   'P 1'
#
loop_
_entity.id
_entity.type
_entity.pdbx_description
1 polymer ?
#
loop_
_entity_poly.entity_id
_entity_poly.type
_entity_poly.pdbx_seq_one_letter_code
_entity_poly.pdbx_strand_id
1 'polypeptide(L)'
;MRIDAGVVAGSLIAPFYDSMIAKVIVHSNQRQTTLNKMRRCLDELMLTGVQTNQDFLAALLNTKAVADGTYTTTYIEQDFLKGWLNDAQAQVSSAN
;
A
#
# COMPACT_ATOMS: atom_id res chain seq x y z
N MET A 1 3.04 10.68 12.49
CA MET A 1 2.72 9.32 12.02
C MET A 1 1.84 8.70 13.09
N ARG A 2 0.77 8.03 12.69
CA ARG A 2 -0.15 7.34 13.57
C ARG A 2 -0.50 5.99 12.92
N ILE A 3 -0.54 4.94 13.73
CA ILE A 3 -0.94 3.60 13.29
C ILE A 3 -2.11 3.20 14.18
N ASP A 4 -3.27 2.97 13.56
CA ASP A 4 -4.42 2.38 14.22
C ASP A 4 -4.49 0.91 13.79
N ALA A 5 -4.19 -0.03 14.70
CA ALA A 5 -4.25 -1.46 14.43
C ALA A 5 -5.24 -2.15 15.38
N GLY A 6 -6.00 -3.10 14.86
CA GLY A 6 -6.91 -3.96 15.66
C GLY A 6 -6.27 -5.29 16.06
N VAL A 7 -4.99 -5.49 15.74
CA VAL A 7 -4.26 -6.76 15.91
C VAL A 7 -2.87 -6.51 16.49
N VAL A 8 -2.28 -7.58 17.02
CA VAL A 8 -0.89 -7.61 17.51
C VAL A 8 -0.14 -8.80 16.91
N ALA A 9 1.19 -8.83 17.02
CA ALA A 9 1.99 -9.97 16.55
C ALA A 9 1.47 -11.30 17.12
N GLY A 10 1.33 -12.32 16.26
CA GLY A 10 0.75 -13.62 16.62
C GLY A 10 -0.79 -13.68 16.60
N SER A 11 -1.47 -12.57 16.33
CA SER A 11 -2.93 -12.56 16.12
C SER A 11 -3.32 -13.37 14.88
N LEU A 12 -4.41 -14.11 14.96
CA LEU A 12 -5.00 -14.82 13.83
C LEU A 12 -5.94 -13.87 13.05
N ILE A 13 -5.72 -13.74 11.74
CA ILE A 13 -6.66 -13.04 10.85
C ILE A 13 -7.73 -14.04 10.42
N ALA A 14 -8.91 -14.00 11.05
CA ALA A 14 -10.00 -14.90 10.74
C ALA A 14 -10.71 -14.50 9.43
N PRO A 15 -11.16 -15.46 8.61
CA PRO A 15 -11.80 -15.17 7.32
C PRO A 15 -13.24 -14.64 7.45
N PHE A 16 -13.76 -14.52 8.67
CA PHE A 16 -15.14 -14.13 8.95
C PHE A 16 -15.32 -12.61 9.17
N TYR A 17 -14.22 -11.85 9.20
CA TYR A 17 -14.23 -10.39 9.42
C TYR A 17 -13.54 -9.66 8.26
N ASP A 18 -13.59 -8.34 8.29
CA ASP A 18 -12.82 -7.49 7.38
C ASP A 18 -11.31 -7.81 7.50
N SER A 19 -10.63 -7.89 6.35
CA SER A 19 -9.21 -8.23 6.25
C SER A 19 -8.28 -7.06 6.60
N MET A 20 -8.85 -5.92 7.02
CA MET A 20 -8.08 -4.74 7.43
C MET A 20 -7.25 -4.99 8.69
N ILE A 21 -5.92 -5.03 8.52
CA ILE A 21 -4.94 -5.22 9.60
C ILE A 21 -4.69 -3.92 10.39
N ALA A 22 -4.40 -2.83 9.67
CA ALA A 22 -4.07 -1.54 10.27
C ALA A 22 -4.33 -0.38 9.30
N LYS A 23 -4.53 0.82 9.86
CA LYS A 23 -4.51 2.10 9.13
C LYS A 23 -3.21 2.83 9.45
N VAL A 24 -2.40 3.09 8.44
CA VAL A 24 -1.18 3.92 8.55
C VAL A 24 -1.52 5.33 8.09
N ILE A 25 -1.32 6.31 8.97
CA ILE A 25 -1.72 7.69 8.76
C ILE A 25 -0.52 8.61 8.95
N VAL A 26 -0.23 9.43 7.94
CA VAL A 26 0.85 10.41 7.97
C VAL A 26 0.29 11.80 7.71
N HIS A 27 0.73 12.75 8.53
CA HIS A 27 0.35 14.15 8.43
C HIS A 27 1.60 15.03 8.40
N SER A 28 1.59 16.04 7.54
CA SER A 28 2.60 17.10 7.49
C SER A 28 2.05 18.33 6.74
N ASN A 29 2.78 19.44 6.78
CA ASN A 29 2.34 20.72 6.21
C ASN A 29 2.39 20.76 4.68
N GLN A 30 3.07 19.81 4.02
CA GLN A 30 3.22 19.79 2.56
C GLN A 30 2.98 18.38 2.01
N ARG A 31 2.29 18.30 0.87
CA ARG A 31 1.95 17.03 0.22
C ARG A 31 3.18 16.17 -0.04
N GLN A 32 4.23 16.75 -0.63
CA GLN A 32 5.46 16.02 -0.95
C GLN A 32 6.11 15.41 0.31
N THR A 33 6.19 16.19 1.39
CA THR A 33 6.73 15.73 2.67
C THR A 33 5.88 14.62 3.28
N THR A 34 4.56 14.70 3.17
CA THR A 34 3.63 13.64 3.63
C THR A 34 3.84 12.36 2.84
N LEU A 35 3.95 12.43 1.51
CA LEU A 35 4.18 11.27 0.64
C LEU A 35 5.54 10.63 0.92
N ASN A 36 6.61 11.41 1.05
CA ASN A 36 7.94 10.90 1.38
C ASN A 36 7.96 10.18 2.74
N LYS A 37 7.28 10.77 3.75
CA LYS A 37 7.12 10.13 5.05
C LYS A 37 6.32 8.83 4.93
N MET A 38 5.20 8.82 4.19
CA MET A 38 4.38 7.63 4.00
C MET A 38 5.14 6.49 3.32
N ARG A 39 5.92 6.78 2.27
CA ARG A 39 6.79 5.79 1.61
C ARG A 39 7.73 5.13 2.60
N ARG A 40 8.45 5.94 3.38
CA ARG A 40 9.31 5.44 4.45
C ARG A 40 8.56 4.61 5.50
N CYS A 41 7.33 5.00 5.87
CA CYS A 41 6.52 4.23 6.81
C CYS A 41 6.18 2.84 6.26
N LEU A 42 5.86 2.74 4.97
CA LEU A 42 5.58 1.47 4.31
C LEU A 42 6.85 0.65 4.14
N ASP A 43 7.99 1.26 3.83
CA ASP A 43 9.27 0.55 3.71
C ASP A 43 9.72 -0.07 5.06
N GLU A 44 9.42 0.61 6.18
CA GLU A 44 9.73 0.14 7.53
C GLU A 44 8.65 -0.80 8.11
N LEU A 45 7.48 -0.93 7.47
CA LEU A 45 6.39 -1.77 7.94
C LEU A 45 6.70 -3.25 7.65
N MET A 46 6.82 -4.06 8.69
CA MET A 46 7.05 -5.50 8.56
C MET A 46 5.79 -6.28 8.89
N LEU A 47 5.23 -6.94 7.87
CA LEU A 47 4.10 -7.85 8.00
C LEU A 47 4.47 -9.18 7.35
N THR A 48 4.32 -10.27 8.09
CA THR A 48 4.69 -11.62 7.63
C THR A 48 3.59 -12.62 7.99
N GLY A 49 3.53 -13.73 7.25
CA GLY A 49 2.61 -14.84 7.53
C GLY A 49 1.22 -14.71 6.88
N VAL A 50 0.94 -13.57 6.23
CA VAL A 50 -0.25 -13.35 5.41
C VAL A 50 0.14 -12.58 4.15
N GLN A 51 -0.62 -12.76 3.07
CA GLN A 51 -0.50 -11.89 1.91
C GLN A 51 -1.03 -10.49 2.26
N THR A 52 -0.29 -9.45 1.88
CA THR A 52 -0.66 -8.06 2.15
C THR A 52 -0.75 -7.27 0.85
N ASN A 53 -1.39 -6.10 0.90
CA ASN A 53 -1.43 -5.14 -0.20
C ASN A 53 -0.34 -4.05 -0.07
N GLN A 54 0.68 -4.27 0.77
CA GLN A 54 1.70 -3.26 1.09
C GLN A 54 2.45 -2.78 -0.16
N ASP A 55 2.90 -3.71 -1.01
CA ASP A 55 3.64 -3.37 -2.24
C ASP A 55 2.76 -2.63 -3.25
N PHE A 56 1.48 -3.01 -3.35
CA PHE A 56 0.50 -2.31 -4.18
C PHE A 56 0.32 -0.86 -3.73
N LEU A 57 0.19 -0.63 -2.42
CA LEU A 57 0.08 0.73 -1.85
C LEU A 57 1.37 1.54 -2.07
N ALA A 58 2.54 0.92 -1.91
CA ALA A 58 3.83 1.56 -2.16
C ALA A 58 3.99 1.99 -3.63
N ALA A 59 3.65 1.10 -4.57
CA ALA A 59 3.69 1.40 -5.99
C ALA A 59 2.69 2.50 -6.37
N LEU A 60 1.47 2.46 -5.83
CA LEU A 60 0.46 3.50 -6.07
C LEU A 60 0.96 4.88 -5.61
N LEU A 61 1.58 4.96 -4.44
CA LEU A 61 2.18 6.20 -3.91
C LEU A 61 3.36 6.71 -4.76
N ASN A 62 3.98 5.87 -5.57
CA ASN A 62 5.07 6.24 -6.48
C ASN A 62 4.58 6.74 -7.86
N THR A 63 3.28 6.74 -8.12
CA THR A 63 2.72 7.29 -9.35
C THR A 63 2.70 8.82 -9.36
N LYS A 64 2.87 9.41 -10.55
CA LYS A 64 2.74 10.85 -10.75
C LYS A 64 1.32 11.35 -10.46
N ALA A 65 0.30 10.56 -10.81
CA ALA A 65 -1.10 10.92 -10.56
C ALA A 65 -1.35 11.11 -9.06
N VAL A 66 -0.84 10.21 -8.21
CA VAL A 66 -0.94 10.37 -6.76
C VAL A 66 -0.06 11.53 -6.29
N ALA A 67 1.18 11.65 -6.75
CA ALA A 67 2.06 12.76 -6.34
C ALA A 67 1.41 14.14 -6.59
N ASP A 68 0.86 14.33 -7.79
CA ASP A 68 0.29 15.59 -8.26
C ASP A 68 -1.18 15.78 -7.85
N GLY A 69 -1.85 14.71 -7.39
CA GLY A 69 -3.25 14.76 -6.98
C GLY A 69 -4.26 14.81 -8.14
N THR A 70 -3.89 14.30 -9.32
CA THR A 70 -4.68 14.40 -10.56
C THR A 70 -5.49 13.13 -10.86
N TYR A 71 -5.76 12.30 -9.86
CA TYR A 71 -6.49 11.03 -10.02
C TYR A 71 -8.00 11.20 -9.87
N THR A 72 -8.75 10.27 -10.47
CA THR A 72 -10.21 10.18 -10.36
C THR A 72 -10.63 8.99 -9.49
N THR A 73 -11.93 8.82 -9.27
CA THR A 73 -12.48 7.66 -8.54
C THR A 73 -12.31 6.34 -9.30
N THR A 74 -12.03 6.38 -10.61
CA THR A 74 -11.83 5.20 -11.47
C THR A 74 -10.35 4.93 -11.80
N TYR A 75 -9.43 5.76 -11.29
CA TYR A 75 -8.01 5.75 -11.65
C TYR A 75 -7.35 4.38 -11.47
N ILE A 76 -7.67 3.69 -10.36
CA ILE A 76 -7.07 2.37 -10.08
C ILE A 76 -7.42 1.39 -11.20
N GLU A 77 -8.69 1.28 -11.57
CA GLU A 77 -9.20 0.30 -12.52
C GLU A 77 -8.78 0.61 -13.96
N GLN A 78 -8.76 1.89 -14.32
CA GLN A 78 -8.53 2.33 -15.70
C GLN A 78 -7.06 2.46 -16.05
N ASP A 79 -6.24 2.99 -15.14
CA ASP A 79 -4.89 3.43 -15.44
C ASP A 79 -3.81 2.63 -14.70
N PHE A 80 -4.00 2.37 -13.40
CA PHE A 80 -2.92 1.82 -12.56
C PHE A 80 -2.86 0.28 -12.56
N LEU A 81 -4.00 -0.38 -12.39
CA LEU A 81 -4.07 -1.81 -12.07
C LEU A 81 -3.47 -2.69 -13.17
N LYS A 82 -3.70 -2.36 -14.44
CA LYS A 82 -3.17 -3.14 -15.56
C LYS A 82 -1.64 -3.16 -15.58
N GLY A 83 -1.01 -2.00 -15.37
CA GLY A 83 0.45 -1.89 -15.29
C GLY A 83 1.00 -2.69 -14.11
N TRP A 84 0.41 -2.50 -12.93
CA TRP A 84 0.80 -3.21 -11.71
C TRP A 84 0.73 -4.74 -11.86
N LEU A 85 -0.35 -5.26 -12.45
CA LEU A 85 -0.52 -6.71 -12.62
C LEU A 85 0.53 -7.29 -13.57
N ASN A 86 0.90 -6.57 -14.63
CA ASN A 86 1.95 -7.00 -15.54
C ASN A 86 3.31 -7.07 -14.81
N ASP A 87 3.62 -6.06 -14.00
CA ASP A 87 4.86 -6.02 -13.23
C ASP A 87 4.91 -7.13 -12.17
N ALA A 88 3.81 -7.37 -11.47
CA ALA A 88 3.69 -8.43 -10.48
C ALA A 88 3.85 -9.83 -11.13
N GLN A 89 3.27 -10.05 -12.32
CA GLN A 89 3.42 -11.31 -13.07
C GLN A 89 4.86 -11.52 -13.56
N ALA A 90 5.53 -10.45 -13.99
CA ALA A 90 6.92 -10.50 -14.41
C ALA A 90 7.86 -10.88 -13.25
N GLN A 91 7.62 -10.36 -12.05
CA GLN A 91 8.38 -10.71 -10.84
C GLN A 91 8.21 -12.19 -10.45
N VAL A 92 6.98 -12.71 -10.50
CA VAL A 92 6.70 -14.12 -10.21
C VAL A 92 7.36 -15.05 -11.24
N SER A 93 7.36 -14.66 -12.51
CA SER A 93 7.99 -15.44 -13.59
C SER A 93 9.52 -15.47 -13.52
N SER A 94 10.14 -14.47 -12.86
CA SER A 94 11.60 -14.37 -12.69
C SER A 94 12.12 -15.08 -11.43
N ALA A 95 11.21 -15.50 -10.53
CA ALA A 95 11.53 -16.16 -9.28
C ALA A 95 11.40 -17.71 -9.33
N ASN A 96 10.92 -18.24 -10.46
CA ASN A 96 10.82 -19.68 -10.76
C ASN A 96 11.83 -20.09 -11.81
#